data_AF-A0A357BIG1-F1
#
_entry.id   AF-A0A357BIG1-F1
#
_cell.length_a   1.000
_cell.length_b   1.000
_cell.length_c   1.000
_cell.angle_alpha   90.00
_cell.angle_beta   90.00
_cell.angle_gamma   90.00
#
_symmetry.space_group_name_H-M   'P 1'
#
loop_
_entity.id
_entity.type
_entity.pdbx_description
1 polymer ?
#
loop_
_entity_poly.entity_id
_entity_poly.type
_entity_poly.pdbx_seq_one_letter_code
_entity_poly.pdbx_strand_id
1 'polypeptide(L)'
;TSLLNSGNLSLLTKNMPKKQVYNHRLIKSRRTYTLQELAEVFGLHVATPQLWLKQGLKPIESTRKPYLIRGEEIIRFLKETRQKRKHSLKPGEFFCIICREPRCGKSETLAIKRTNKTLGNTQQVILLANCEVCNRRMILFSSDRKIKEWQESKLIPSELEAVLFGYDNHSLNTGLTRGVENEN
;
A
#
# COMPACT_ATOMS: atom_id res chain seq x y z
N THR A 1 5.08 36.15 -37.33
CA THR A 1 4.88 34.68 -37.49
C THR A 1 5.76 33.96 -36.48
N SER A 2 5.31 33.93 -35.23
CA SER A 2 6.04 33.35 -34.09
C SER A 2 5.69 31.87 -33.94
N LEU A 3 6.66 31.01 -34.23
CA LEU A 3 6.64 29.57 -33.97
C LEU A 3 6.59 29.33 -32.45
N LEU A 4 5.44 28.90 -31.93
CA LEU A 4 5.34 28.37 -30.57
C LEU A 4 5.84 26.93 -30.57
N ASN A 5 7.08 26.79 -30.13
CA ASN A 5 7.76 25.55 -29.81
C ASN A 5 6.99 24.84 -28.69
N SER A 6 6.17 23.83 -29.06
CA SER A 6 5.46 22.97 -28.12
C SER A 6 6.47 22.07 -27.39
N GLY A 7 6.98 22.60 -26.28
CA GLY A 7 7.89 21.91 -25.37
C GLY A 7 7.29 20.60 -24.88
N ASN A 8 7.96 19.51 -25.26
CA ASN A 8 7.79 18.16 -24.75
C ASN A 8 7.88 18.15 -23.22
N LEU A 9 6.73 18.19 -22.55
CA LEU A 9 6.62 18.01 -21.11
C LEU A 9 5.99 16.63 -20.82
N SER A 10 6.70 15.55 -21.11
CA SER A 10 6.27 14.20 -20.74
C SER A 10 7.41 13.32 -20.22
N LEU A 11 8.43 13.92 -19.62
CA LEU A 11 9.38 13.21 -18.78
C LEU A 11 8.87 13.23 -17.33
N LEU A 12 9.04 12.09 -16.65
CA LEU A 12 8.72 11.80 -15.24
C LEU A 12 7.39 11.09 -14.98
N THR A 13 7.11 9.99 -15.70
CA THR A 13 6.53 8.84 -15.01
C THR A 13 7.60 8.29 -14.06
N LYS A 14 7.70 8.88 -12.85
CA LYS A 14 8.52 8.33 -11.77
C LYS A 14 8.06 6.89 -11.54
N ASN A 15 8.78 5.92 -12.08
CA ASN A 15 8.62 4.51 -11.76
C ASN A 15 8.76 4.39 -10.24
N MET A 16 7.62 4.25 -9.56
CA MET A 16 7.61 4.13 -8.11
C MET A 16 8.28 2.79 -7.77
N PRO A 17 9.39 2.79 -7.01
CA PRO A 17 10.02 1.55 -6.60
C PRO A 17 8.98 0.74 -5.82
N LYS A 18 8.72 -0.50 -6.27
CA LYS A 18 7.77 -1.39 -5.63
C LYS A 18 8.22 -1.59 -4.17
N LYS A 19 7.44 -1.06 -3.23
CA LYS A 19 7.78 -1.10 -1.81
C LYS A 19 7.60 -2.53 -1.29
N GLN A 20 8.70 -3.29 -1.23
CA GLN A 20 8.66 -4.69 -0.82
C GLN A 20 8.30 -4.83 0.67
N VAL A 21 7.45 -5.81 0.98
CA VAL A 21 7.13 -6.21 2.36
C VAL A 21 7.81 -7.54 2.61
N TYR A 22 8.84 -7.54 3.46
CA TYR A 22 9.60 -8.75 3.77
C TYR A 22 8.84 -9.62 4.79
N ASN A 23 8.72 -10.91 4.49
CA ASN A 23 8.00 -11.85 5.34
C ASN A 23 8.89 -12.34 6.49
N HIS A 24 8.74 -11.72 7.66
CA HIS A 24 9.50 -12.10 8.86
C HIS A 24 9.34 -13.58 9.30
N ARG A 25 8.31 -14.30 8.84
CA ARG A 25 8.06 -15.71 9.20
C ARG A 25 9.06 -16.68 8.57
N LEU A 26 9.81 -16.24 7.56
CA LEU A 26 10.88 -17.04 6.94
C LEU A 26 12.09 -17.19 7.86
N ILE A 27 12.24 -16.28 8.85
CA ILE A 27 13.37 -16.26 9.77
C ILE A 27 13.05 -17.07 11.03
N LYS A 28 14.02 -17.87 11.47
CA LYS A 28 13.95 -18.61 12.74
C LYS A 28 14.54 -17.75 13.86
N SER A 29 13.76 -17.47 14.89
CA SER A 29 14.12 -16.52 15.96
C SER A 29 15.44 -16.86 16.69
N ARG A 30 15.70 -18.15 16.94
CA ARG A 30 16.88 -18.62 17.68
C ARG A 30 18.10 -18.91 16.80
N ARG A 31 17.97 -18.77 15.47
CA ARG A 31 19.08 -18.96 14.53
C ARG A 31 19.84 -17.65 14.33
N THR A 32 21.15 -17.75 14.17
CA THR A 32 22.00 -16.64 13.73
C THR A 32 22.14 -16.69 12.21
N TYR A 33 22.12 -15.53 11.58
CA TYR A 33 22.23 -15.38 10.14
C TYR A 33 23.39 -14.45 9.79
N THR A 34 24.12 -14.82 8.74
CA THR A 34 25.00 -13.89 8.02
C THR A 34 24.18 -13.02 7.05
N LEU A 35 24.77 -11.94 6.54
CA LEU A 35 24.11 -11.11 5.53
C LEU A 35 23.81 -11.86 4.23
N GLN A 36 24.66 -12.81 3.86
CA GLN A 36 24.50 -13.60 2.65
C GLN A 36 23.36 -14.62 2.82
N GLU A 37 23.34 -15.37 3.92
CA GLU A 37 22.21 -16.25 4.23
C GLU A 37 20.89 -15.48 4.30
N LEU A 38 20.90 -14.26 4.85
CA LEU A 38 19.71 -13.42 4.91
C LEU A 38 19.22 -13.02 3.50
N ALA A 39 20.15 -12.73 2.60
CA ALA A 39 19.85 -12.42 1.20
C ALA A 39 19.23 -13.64 0.50
N GLU A 40 19.78 -14.83 0.71
CA GLU A 40 19.27 -16.10 0.17
C GLU A 40 17.86 -16.42 0.66
N VAL A 41 17.60 -16.29 1.97
CA VAL A 41 16.28 -16.55 2.57
C VAL A 41 15.18 -15.69 1.96
N PHE A 42 15.50 -14.44 1.61
CA PHE A 42 14.53 -13.50 1.04
C PHE A 42 14.57 -13.42 -0.51
N GLY A 43 15.52 -14.10 -1.16
CA GLY A 43 15.76 -13.97 -2.60
C GLY A 43 16.16 -12.54 -3.01
N LEU A 44 16.99 -11.88 -2.21
CA LEU A 44 17.41 -10.48 -2.41
C LEU A 44 18.90 -10.40 -2.73
N HIS A 45 19.33 -9.25 -3.26
CA HIS A 45 20.75 -8.92 -3.37
C HIS A 45 21.35 -8.60 -1.98
N VAL A 46 22.61 -8.97 -1.74
CA VAL A 46 23.33 -8.81 -0.45
C VAL A 46 23.41 -7.34 0.01
N ALA A 47 23.36 -6.39 -0.93
CA ALA A 47 23.30 -4.96 -0.62
C ALA A 47 22.05 -4.55 0.20
N THR A 48 20.94 -5.29 0.10
CA THR A 48 19.71 -4.96 0.83
C THR A 48 19.85 -5.23 2.34
N PRO A 49 20.28 -6.42 2.79
CA PRO A 49 20.70 -6.65 4.18
C PRO A 49 21.77 -5.65 4.68
N GLN A 50 22.73 -5.27 3.84
CA GLN A 50 23.74 -4.27 4.21
C GLN A 50 23.12 -2.88 4.44
N LEU A 51 22.14 -2.48 3.64
CA LEU A 51 21.39 -1.25 3.86
C LEU A 51 20.60 -1.29 5.17
N TRP A 52 20.07 -2.46 5.55
CA TRP A 52 19.36 -2.62 6.82
C TRP A 52 20.26 -2.35 8.03
N LEU A 53 21.55 -2.72 7.97
CA LEU A 53 22.52 -2.35 9.02
C LEU A 53 22.59 -0.83 9.20
N LYS A 54 22.63 -0.07 8.10
CA LYS A 54 22.61 1.41 8.13
C LYS A 54 21.28 1.97 8.63
N GLN A 55 20.18 1.24 8.45
CA GLN A 55 18.83 1.62 8.89
C GLN A 55 18.52 1.22 10.35
N GLY A 56 19.48 0.60 11.05
CA GLY A 56 19.36 0.26 12.47
C GLY A 56 19.19 -1.22 12.79
N LEU A 57 19.44 -2.13 11.84
CA LEU A 57 19.56 -3.57 12.16
C LEU A 57 20.86 -3.83 12.94
N LYS A 58 20.74 -4.43 14.13
CA LYS A 58 21.88 -4.63 15.03
C LYS A 58 22.50 -6.02 14.88
N PRO A 59 23.79 -6.13 14.48
CA PRO A 59 24.51 -7.39 14.58
C PRO A 59 24.87 -7.70 16.04
N ILE A 60 25.22 -8.96 16.32
CA ILE A 60 25.71 -9.40 17.63
C ILE A 60 27.00 -8.65 17.99
N GLU A 61 27.92 -8.58 17.02
CA GLU A 61 29.18 -7.85 17.14
C GLU A 61 29.32 -6.93 15.94
N SER A 62 29.56 -5.64 16.19
CA SER A 62 29.68 -4.61 15.15
C SER A 62 31.09 -4.48 14.58
N THR A 63 32.10 -4.95 15.31
CA THR A 63 33.52 -4.76 14.98
C THR A 63 34.07 -5.89 14.12
N ARG A 64 33.56 -7.12 14.27
CA ARG A 64 34.09 -8.31 13.62
C ARG A 64 33.26 -8.71 12.40
N LYS A 65 33.95 -9.07 11.31
CA LYS A 65 33.35 -9.68 10.11
C LYS A 65 33.59 -11.19 10.13
N PRO A 66 32.64 -12.01 9.63
CA PRO A 66 31.34 -11.65 9.04
C PRO A 66 30.31 -11.16 10.07
N TYR A 67 29.41 -10.28 9.66
CA TYR A 67 28.32 -9.81 10.53
C TYR A 67 27.35 -10.95 10.82
N LEU A 68 27.19 -11.26 12.10
CA LEU A 68 26.25 -12.24 12.61
C LEU A 68 25.07 -11.52 13.25
N ILE A 69 23.85 -11.86 12.84
CA ILE A 69 22.62 -11.20 13.31
C ILE A 69 21.70 -12.27 13.88
N ARG A 70 21.17 -12.04 15.09
CA ARG A 70 20.18 -12.95 15.69
C ARG A 70 18.85 -12.83 14.96
N GLY A 71 18.22 -13.97 14.68
CA GLY A 71 16.92 -14.02 13.99
C GLY A 71 15.82 -13.21 14.68
N GLU A 72 15.82 -13.17 16.02
CA GLU A 72 14.88 -12.34 16.79
C GLU A 72 15.01 -10.85 16.46
N GLU A 73 16.23 -10.35 16.28
CA GLU A 73 16.49 -8.93 15.98
C GLU A 73 16.07 -8.59 14.55
N ILE A 74 16.28 -9.51 13.61
CA ILE A 74 15.77 -9.38 12.24
C ILE A 74 14.24 -9.30 12.26
N ILE A 75 13.58 -10.21 12.99
CA ILE A 75 12.11 -10.22 13.10
C ILE A 75 11.62 -8.91 13.72
N ARG A 76 12.27 -8.43 14.78
CA ARG A 76 11.97 -7.15 15.43
C ARG A 76 12.10 -6.00 14.45
N PHE A 77 13.24 -5.85 13.78
CA PHE A 77 13.49 -4.80 12.78
C PHE A 77 12.44 -4.82 11.65
N LEU A 78 12.10 -6.00 11.12
CA LEU A 78 11.09 -6.13 10.07
C LEU A 78 9.68 -5.76 10.55
N LYS A 79 9.33 -6.07 11.81
CA LYS A 79 8.07 -5.64 12.42
C LYS A 79 8.03 -4.14 12.63
N GLU A 80 9.08 -3.55 13.19
CA GLU A 80 9.18 -2.10 13.43
C GLU A 80 9.14 -1.31 12.12
N THR A 81 9.90 -1.72 11.10
CA THR A 81 9.86 -1.09 9.77
C THR A 81 8.49 -1.24 9.09
N ARG A 82 7.73 -2.30 9.37
CA ARG A 82 6.33 -2.43 8.91
C ARG A 82 5.40 -1.49 9.67
N GLN A 83 5.56 -1.37 10.99
CA GLN A 83 4.75 -0.49 11.82
C GLN A 83 4.98 0.98 11.49
N LYS A 84 6.23 1.41 11.32
CA LYS A 84 6.59 2.78 10.89
C LYS A 84 5.97 3.18 9.55
N ARG A 85 5.68 2.21 8.67
CA ARG A 85 5.02 2.44 7.38
C ARG A 85 3.50 2.48 7.48
N LYS A 86 2.91 2.01 8.57
CA LYS A 86 1.47 2.00 8.77
C LYS A 86 1.05 3.38 9.24
N HIS A 87 0.12 3.98 8.52
CA HIS A 87 -0.56 5.19 8.98
C HIS A 87 -1.82 4.79 9.74
N SER A 88 -2.00 5.32 10.95
CA SER A 88 -3.25 5.20 11.68
C SER A 88 -4.29 6.10 11.03
N LEU A 89 -5.38 5.51 10.55
CA LEU A 89 -6.54 6.26 10.05
C LEU A 89 -7.49 6.47 11.24
N LYS A 90 -7.93 7.72 11.44
CA LYS A 90 -9.05 8.00 12.34
C LYS A 90 -10.37 7.55 11.71
N PRO A 91 -11.45 7.40 12.50
CA PRO A 91 -12.79 7.21 11.98
C PRO A 91 -13.14 8.26 10.90
N GLY A 92 -13.64 7.83 9.74
CA GLY A 92 -13.98 8.71 8.62
C GLY A 92 -12.82 9.15 7.71
N GLU A 93 -11.56 8.84 8.07
CA GLU A 93 -10.40 9.14 7.21
C GLU A 93 -10.10 8.01 6.22
N PHE A 94 -9.47 8.38 5.10
CA PHE A 94 -9.02 7.51 4.03
C PHE A 94 -7.51 7.65 3.82
N PHE A 95 -6.86 6.63 3.27
CA PHE A 95 -5.45 6.75 2.89
C PHE A 95 -5.32 7.18 1.43
N CYS A 96 -4.75 8.36 1.19
CA CYS A 96 -4.48 8.81 -0.17
C CYS A 96 -3.12 8.26 -0.65
N ILE A 97 -3.12 7.50 -1.75
CA ILE A 97 -1.87 6.91 -2.31
C ILE A 97 -0.92 7.98 -2.86
N ILE A 98 -1.47 9.12 -3.30
CA ILE A 98 -0.72 10.22 -3.92
C ILE A 98 -0.12 11.12 -2.85
N CYS A 99 -0.93 11.56 -1.88
CA CYS A 99 -0.46 12.36 -0.76
C CYS A 99 0.34 11.52 0.27
N ARG A 100 0.15 10.20 0.29
CA ARG A 100 0.75 9.23 1.23
C ARG A 100 0.42 9.49 2.70
N GLU A 101 -0.74 10.08 2.94
CA GLU A 101 -1.19 10.49 4.27
C GLU A 101 -2.69 10.17 4.45
N PRO A 102 -3.15 9.99 5.70
CA PRO A 102 -4.58 9.97 6.03
C PRO A 102 -5.23 11.30 5.67
N ARG A 103 -6.35 11.27 4.95
CA ARG A 103 -7.09 12.44 4.47
C ARG A 103 -8.58 12.21 4.52
N CYS A 104 -9.34 13.28 4.67
CA CYS A 104 -10.80 13.23 4.57
C CYS A 104 -11.22 13.09 3.11
N GLY A 105 -12.33 12.37 2.89
CA GLY A 105 -13.03 12.33 1.61
C GLY A 105 -13.96 13.52 1.47
N LYS A 106 -14.10 14.06 0.26
CA LYS A 106 -15.13 15.08 -0.02
C LYS A 106 -16.52 14.48 0.17
N SER A 107 -17.36 15.11 0.99
CA SER A 107 -18.69 14.63 1.35
C SER A 107 -19.58 14.34 0.12
N GLU A 108 -19.51 15.18 -0.91
CA GLU A 108 -20.25 15.05 -2.17
C GLU A 108 -19.92 13.78 -2.97
N THR A 109 -18.71 13.25 -2.79
CA THR A 109 -18.19 12.12 -3.57
C THR A 109 -18.10 10.83 -2.75
N LEU A 110 -18.55 10.89 -1.50
CA LEU A 110 -18.49 9.75 -0.59
C LEU A 110 -19.54 8.72 -1.03
N ALA A 111 -19.16 7.47 -1.24
CA ALA A 111 -20.08 6.41 -1.63
C ALA A 111 -19.77 5.13 -0.87
N ILE A 112 -20.82 4.42 -0.44
CA ILE A 112 -20.72 3.18 0.33
C ILE A 112 -21.26 2.04 -0.52
N LYS A 113 -20.40 1.09 -0.88
CA LYS A 113 -20.76 -0.10 -1.65
C LYS A 113 -20.67 -1.35 -0.77
N ARG A 114 -21.82 -1.89 -0.37
CA ARG A 114 -21.87 -3.20 0.29
C ARG A 114 -21.50 -4.29 -0.72
N THR A 115 -20.62 -5.20 -0.31
CA THR A 115 -20.20 -6.34 -1.13
C THR A 115 -20.85 -7.61 -0.60
N ASN A 116 -21.19 -8.56 -1.48
CA ASN A 116 -21.71 -9.88 -1.09
C ASN A 116 -20.67 -10.79 -0.41
N LYS A 117 -19.49 -10.26 -0.09
CA LYS A 117 -18.38 -10.99 0.54
C LYS A 117 -18.42 -10.78 2.04
N THR A 118 -18.04 -11.82 2.77
CA THR A 118 -17.94 -11.77 4.23
C THR A 118 -16.52 -11.38 4.66
N LEU A 119 -16.44 -10.60 5.72
CA LEU A 119 -15.23 -10.29 6.48
C LEU A 119 -15.42 -10.87 7.89
N GLY A 120 -15.01 -12.13 8.06
CA GLY A 120 -15.34 -12.91 9.26
C GLY A 120 -16.85 -13.08 9.39
N ASN A 121 -17.41 -12.69 10.54
CA ASN A 121 -18.86 -12.77 10.83
C ASN A 121 -19.64 -11.53 10.35
N THR A 122 -19.02 -10.64 9.56
CA THR A 122 -19.63 -9.39 9.10
C THR A 122 -19.58 -9.28 7.58
N GLN A 123 -20.41 -8.42 6.99
CA GLN A 123 -20.34 -8.16 5.54
C GLN A 123 -19.23 -7.15 5.25
N GLN A 124 -18.53 -7.38 4.13
CA GLN A 124 -17.53 -6.47 3.60
C GLN A 124 -18.20 -5.27 2.95
N VAL A 125 -17.70 -4.08 3.26
CA VAL A 125 -18.16 -2.84 2.64
C VAL A 125 -16.98 -2.04 2.14
N ILE A 126 -17.16 -1.41 0.99
CA ILE A 126 -16.16 -0.59 0.31
C ILE A 126 -16.65 0.84 0.36
N LEU A 127 -15.86 1.74 0.95
CA LEU A 127 -16.08 3.17 0.86
C LEU A 127 -15.21 3.75 -0.25
N LEU A 128 -15.80 4.63 -1.05
CA LEU A 128 -15.17 5.37 -2.13
C LEU A 128 -15.32 6.85 -1.83
N ALA A 129 -14.25 7.63 -2.00
CA ALA A 129 -14.32 9.09 -1.91
C ALA A 129 -13.18 9.73 -2.70
N ASN A 130 -13.34 10.97 -3.13
CA ASN A 130 -12.23 11.75 -3.67
C ASN A 130 -11.50 12.50 -2.54
N CYS A 131 -10.18 12.56 -2.64
CA CYS A 131 -9.35 13.30 -1.69
C CYS A 131 -9.64 14.80 -1.73
N GLU A 132 -9.78 15.43 -0.56
CA GLU A 132 -9.99 16.88 -0.45
C GLU A 132 -8.88 17.71 -1.12
N VAL A 133 -7.62 17.24 -1.02
CA VAL A 133 -6.43 17.98 -1.50
C VAL A 133 -6.14 17.71 -2.97
N CYS A 134 -5.96 16.44 -3.33
CA CYS A 134 -5.48 16.06 -4.67
C CYS A 134 -6.59 15.60 -5.62
N ASN A 135 -7.85 15.59 -5.16
CA ASN A 135 -9.04 15.15 -5.90
C ASN A 135 -8.97 13.73 -6.48
N ARG A 136 -8.01 12.90 -6.07
CA ARG A 136 -7.90 11.51 -6.53
C ARG A 136 -8.76 10.58 -5.71
N ARG A 137 -9.25 9.53 -6.37
CA ARG A 137 -10.08 8.50 -5.78
C ARG A 137 -9.31 7.73 -4.70
N MET A 138 -9.94 7.60 -3.54
CA MET A 138 -9.50 6.82 -2.41
C MET A 138 -10.50 5.71 -2.15
N ILE A 139 -9.99 4.57 -1.70
CA ILE A 139 -10.80 3.39 -1.40
C ILE A 139 -10.46 2.94 0.01
N LEU A 140 -11.48 2.66 0.80
CA LEU A 140 -11.35 2.08 2.13
C LEU A 140 -12.21 0.83 2.27
N PHE A 141 -11.58 -0.28 2.58
CA PHE A 141 -12.27 -1.52 2.91
C PHE A 141 -12.57 -1.54 4.42
N SER A 142 -13.84 -1.74 4.76
CA SER A 142 -14.31 -1.81 6.14
C SER A 142 -15.36 -2.90 6.32
N SER A 143 -15.78 -3.12 7.57
CA SER A 143 -16.92 -3.97 7.90
C SER A 143 -18.19 -3.15 8.02
N ASP A 144 -19.35 -3.77 7.77
CA ASP A 144 -20.65 -3.11 7.92
C ASP A 144 -20.88 -2.59 9.36
N ARG A 145 -20.43 -3.32 10.39
CA ARG A 145 -20.52 -2.88 11.80
C ARG A 145 -19.80 -1.54 12.02
N LYS A 146 -18.58 -1.42 11.53
CA LYS A 146 -17.77 -0.22 11.70
C LYS A 146 -18.35 0.98 10.95
N ILE A 147 -19.04 0.74 9.84
CA ILE A 147 -19.72 1.81 9.12
C ILE A 147 -20.97 2.27 9.86
N LYS A 148 -21.74 1.35 10.47
CA LYS A 148 -22.86 1.72 11.34
C LYS A 148 -22.39 2.60 12.50
N GLU A 149 -21.29 2.24 13.16
CA GLU A 149 -20.66 3.09 14.21
C GLU A 149 -20.32 4.50 13.68
N TRP A 150 -19.82 4.58 12.44
CA TRP A 150 -19.48 5.87 11.80
C TRP A 150 -20.71 6.70 11.41
N GLN A 151 -21.81 6.04 11.04
CA GLN A 151 -23.09 6.68 10.76
C GLN A 151 -23.75 7.19 12.05
N GLU A 152 -23.72 6.39 13.13
CA GLU A 152 -24.23 6.77 14.46
C GLU A 152 -23.47 7.97 15.04
N SER A 153 -22.15 8.01 14.86
CA SER A 153 -21.30 9.14 15.25
C SER A 153 -21.37 10.34 14.29
N LYS A 154 -22.24 10.29 13.26
CA LYS A 154 -22.44 11.33 12.24
C LYS A 154 -21.16 11.72 11.47
N LEU A 155 -20.19 10.82 11.41
CA LEU A 155 -18.95 11.02 10.64
C LEU A 155 -19.16 10.80 9.14
N ILE A 156 -20.22 10.07 8.78
CA ILE A 156 -20.59 9.73 7.41
C ILE A 156 -22.11 9.88 7.27
N PRO A 157 -22.62 10.50 6.19
CA PRO A 157 -24.06 10.57 5.94
C PRO A 157 -24.72 9.17 5.88
N SER A 158 -25.92 9.05 6.44
CA SER A 158 -26.71 7.80 6.46
C SER A 158 -27.19 7.38 5.08
N GLU A 159 -27.43 8.35 4.20
CA GLU A 159 -27.86 8.17 2.82
C GLU A 159 -26.84 8.83 1.90
N LEU A 160 -26.36 8.10 0.90
CA LEU A 160 -25.53 8.67 -0.15
C LEU A 160 -26.02 8.14 -1.50
N GLU A 161 -26.66 9.04 -2.25
CA GLU A 161 -26.94 8.88 -3.66
C GLU A 161 -25.65 8.51 -4.39
N ALA A 162 -25.74 7.48 -5.22
CA ALA A 162 -24.65 7.01 -6.04
C ALA A 162 -24.31 8.09 -7.07
N VAL A 163 -23.38 8.99 -6.75
CA VAL A 163 -22.80 9.86 -7.78
C VAL A 163 -21.95 8.98 -8.69
N LEU A 164 -22.39 8.86 -9.95
CA LEU A 164 -21.68 8.17 -11.02
C LEU A 164 -20.26 8.76 -11.13
N PHE A 165 -19.26 8.00 -10.70
CA PHE A 165 -17.87 8.41 -10.87
C PHE A 165 -17.52 8.35 -12.35
N GLY A 166 -17.42 9.52 -13.00
CA GLY A 166 -16.81 9.66 -14.31
C GLY A 166 -15.41 9.03 -14.35
N TYR A 167 -15.15 8.27 -15.41
CA TYR A 167 -13.86 7.67 -15.68
C TYR A 167 -13.06 8.58 -16.61
N ASP A 168 -12.33 9.52 -16.03
CA ASP A 168 -11.30 10.22 -16.79
C ASP A 168 -9.94 9.58 -16.49
N ASN A 169 -9.56 8.68 -17.40
CA ASN A 169 -8.20 8.24 -17.71
C ASN A 169 -7.50 7.36 -16.65
N HIS A 170 -7.67 6.05 -16.82
CA HIS A 170 -6.56 5.12 -16.63
C HIS A 170 -6.28 4.42 -17.95
N SER A 171 -5.23 4.87 -18.64
CA SER A 171 -4.50 4.10 -19.63
C SER A 171 -3.79 2.93 -18.94
N LEU A 172 -4.54 1.93 -18.50
CA LEU A 172 -3.96 0.61 -18.31
C LEU A 172 -3.97 -0.04 -19.68
N ASN A 173 -2.79 -0.10 -20.29
CA ASN A 173 -2.49 -0.99 -21.41
C ASN A 173 -2.69 -2.45 -20.94
N THR A 174 -3.93 -2.89 -20.79
CA THR A 174 -4.30 -4.30 -20.85
C THR A 174 -4.54 -4.67 -22.31
N GLY A 175 -3.51 -4.42 -23.12
CA GLY A 175 -3.36 -4.93 -24.46
C GLY A 175 -2.20 -5.92 -24.46
N LEU A 176 -2.43 -7.12 -23.95
CA LEU A 176 -1.73 -8.33 -24.40
C LEU A 176 -2.80 -9.30 -24.86
N THR A 177 -2.87 -9.41 -26.17
CA THR A 177 -3.71 -10.29 -26.98
C THR A 177 -3.56 -11.76 -26.58
N ARG A 178 -4.68 -12.48 -26.50
CA ARG A 178 -4.79 -13.83 -27.04
C ARG A 178 -6.09 -13.91 -27.81
N GLY A 179 -5.99 -13.66 -29.11
CA GLY A 179 -6.99 -14.13 -30.06
C GLY A 179 -6.72 -15.59 -30.41
N VAL A 180 -7.81 -16.27 -30.76
CA VAL A 180 -7.92 -17.53 -31.52
C VAL A 180 -7.51 -18.76 -30.69
N GLU A 181 -8.36 -19.79 -30.52
CA GLU A 181 -8.88 -20.66 -31.58
C GLU A 181 -10.36 -21.05 -31.42
N ASN A 182 -11.01 -21.18 -32.59
CA ASN A 182 -12.31 -21.80 -32.83
C ASN A 182 -12.23 -23.33 -32.70
N GLU A 183 -13.38 -24.00 -32.89
CA GLU A 183 -13.68 -25.45 -33.02
C GLU A 183 -14.20 -26.07 -31.70
N ASN A 184 -15.43 -26.60 -31.59
CA ASN A 184 -16.45 -27.05 -32.55
C ASN A 184 -17.86 -26.70 -32.04
#